data_AF-A0A4Z0R804-F1
#
_entry.id   AF-A0A4Z0R804-F1
#
_cell.length_a   1.000
_cell.length_b   1.000
_cell.length_c   1.000
_cell.angle_alpha   90.00
_cell.angle_beta   90.00
_cell.angle_gamma   90.00
#
_symmetry.space_group_name_H-M   'P 1'
#
loop_
_entity.id
_entity.type
_entity.pdbx_description
1 polymer ?
#
loop_
_entity_poly.entity_id
_entity_poly.type
_entity_poly.pdbx_seq_one_letter_code
_entity_poly.pdbx_strand_id
1 'polypeptide(L)'
;MSQDCWPDAARILNKSPGNIKKGYKDHIIVDEDSEIILSSIQTPFNVGDEKVLCGLVDKVNVNLGLKPEEISADKVYGTIDNRVFLKDNDMTANIPFYNESNRKLAVFGIKDFNISEDLKTVTCPNRITTNKYSVLKNKSNDKEDYHFRFDKKVCLKCPHVEQCLRKNKNGKYLVRKVEISSRYDVVLDGLKRNQTVAFREASNKRYKVERRFATMVRNHGLRRCRFLKLAGAKIHITLANMACNNVRMVNLLTPSSFAMS
;
A
#
# COMPACT_ATOMS: atom_id res chain seq x y z
N MET A 1 -27.70 -23.97 -20.12
CA MET A 1 -28.31 -23.24 -18.99
C MET A 1 -28.09 -24.05 -17.72
N SER A 2 -27.07 -23.70 -16.93
CA SER A 2 -27.00 -24.08 -15.52
C SER A 2 -26.55 -22.85 -14.74
N GLN A 3 -27.56 -22.00 -14.54
CA GLN A 3 -27.55 -20.87 -13.64
C GLN A 3 -27.32 -21.39 -12.21
N ASP A 4 -26.49 -20.67 -11.47
CA ASP A 4 -26.59 -20.48 -10.02
C ASP A 4 -26.42 -21.68 -9.09
N CYS A 5 -25.16 -21.92 -8.69
CA CYS A 5 -24.86 -22.36 -7.32
C CYS A 5 -23.45 -21.92 -6.90
N TRP A 6 -23.25 -20.62 -6.64
CA TRP A 6 -22.00 -20.10 -6.05
C TRP A 6 -22.36 -19.27 -4.81
N PRO A 7 -21.97 -19.68 -3.58
CA PRO A 7 -22.36 -18.96 -2.36
C PRO A 7 -21.54 -17.67 -2.14
N ASP A 8 -22.21 -16.70 -1.52
CA ASP A 8 -21.91 -15.28 -1.16
C ASP A 8 -20.51 -14.82 -0.73
N ALA A 9 -19.48 -15.67 -0.70
CA ALA A 9 -18.16 -15.33 -0.18
C ALA A 9 -17.12 -14.92 -1.25
N ALA A 10 -17.28 -15.35 -2.51
CA ALA A 10 -16.44 -14.90 -3.62
C ALA A 10 -16.98 -13.56 -4.17
N ARG A 11 -16.81 -12.49 -3.39
CA ARG A 11 -17.43 -11.20 -3.72
C ARG A 11 -16.81 -10.57 -4.99
N ILE A 12 -17.70 -9.95 -5.76
CA ILE A 12 -17.47 -9.32 -7.06
C ILE A 12 -16.73 -8.00 -6.87
N LEU A 13 -15.70 -7.74 -7.68
CA LEU A 13 -15.16 -6.40 -7.88
C LEU A 13 -15.19 -6.04 -9.37
N ASN A 14 -15.73 -4.87 -9.68
CA ASN A 14 -15.61 -4.25 -11.00
C ASN A 14 -14.21 -3.66 -11.13
N LYS A 15 -13.33 -4.31 -11.88
CA LYS A 15 -11.98 -3.81 -12.12
C LYS A 15 -11.98 -2.64 -13.11
N SER A 16 -12.94 -2.63 -14.03
CA SER A 16 -13.28 -1.59 -15.01
C SER A 16 -14.74 -1.81 -15.45
N PRO A 17 -15.40 -0.86 -16.15
CA PRO A 17 -16.72 -1.10 -16.73
C PRO A 17 -16.71 -2.40 -17.55
N GLY A 18 -17.60 -3.34 -17.25
CA GLY A 18 -17.71 -4.64 -17.93
C GLY A 18 -16.79 -5.77 -17.44
N ASN A 19 -15.79 -5.52 -16.58
CA ASN A 19 -14.87 -6.56 -16.08
C ASN A 19 -15.16 -6.94 -14.63
N ILE A 20 -16.12 -7.84 -14.45
CA ILE A 20 -16.43 -8.48 -13.17
C ILE A 20 -15.39 -9.58 -12.90
N LYS A 21 -14.58 -9.41 -11.85
CA LYS A 21 -13.75 -10.49 -11.33
C LYS A 21 -14.33 -11.02 -10.03
N LYS A 22 -14.45 -12.34 -9.95
CA LYS A 22 -14.84 -13.10 -8.76
C LYS A 22 -13.69 -14.03 -8.42
N GLY A 23 -13.35 -14.15 -7.15
CA GLY A 23 -12.29 -15.04 -6.70
C GLY A 23 -11.78 -14.71 -5.32
N TYR A 24 -10.61 -15.26 -5.02
CA TYR A 24 -9.86 -15.03 -3.80
C TYR A 24 -8.46 -14.53 -4.17
N LYS A 25 -7.89 -13.70 -3.30
CA LYS A 25 -6.51 -13.26 -3.38
C LYS A 25 -5.69 -14.06 -2.38
N ASP A 26 -4.48 -14.35 -2.78
CA ASP A 26 -3.42 -14.81 -1.88
C ASP A 26 -2.43 -13.66 -1.74
N HIS A 27 -2.18 -13.26 -0.50
CA HIS A 27 -1.17 -12.27 -0.16
C HIS A 27 -0.07 -13.00 0.60
N ILE A 28 1.19 -12.84 0.20
CA ILE A 28 2.32 -13.59 0.76
C ILE A 28 3.45 -12.65 1.17
N ILE A 29 4.18 -13.01 2.23
CA ILE A 29 5.54 -12.52 2.49
C ILE A 29 6.50 -13.62 2.10
N VAL A 30 7.56 -13.23 1.39
CA VAL A 30 8.62 -14.12 0.93
C VAL A 30 9.93 -13.61 1.50
N ASP A 31 10.72 -14.51 2.08
CA ASP A 31 12.10 -14.22 2.44
C ASP A 31 12.90 -13.92 1.17
N GLU A 32 13.64 -12.82 1.17
CA GLU A 32 14.28 -12.33 -0.05
C GLU A 32 15.36 -13.29 -0.55
N ASP A 33 16.19 -13.85 0.34
CA ASP A 33 17.34 -14.65 -0.05
C ASP A 33 16.95 -16.07 -0.45
N SER A 34 16.15 -16.73 0.39
CA SER A 34 15.71 -18.10 0.15
C SER A 34 14.53 -18.19 -0.82
N GLU A 35 13.81 -17.10 -1.09
CA GLU A 35 12.51 -17.09 -1.78
C GLU A 35 11.44 -18.02 -1.14
N ILE A 36 11.58 -18.34 0.15
CA ILE A 36 10.60 -19.13 0.92
C ILE A 36 9.44 -18.24 1.35
N ILE A 37 8.22 -18.72 1.15
CA ILE A 37 7.01 -18.05 1.65
C ILE A 37 6.98 -18.21 3.17
N LEU A 38 7.09 -17.09 3.90
CA LEU A 38 7.10 -17.07 5.36
C LEU A 38 5.70 -16.96 5.95
N SER A 39 4.84 -16.16 5.32
CA SER A 39 3.46 -15.99 5.75
C SER A 39 2.52 -15.80 4.56
N SER A 40 1.24 -16.12 4.78
CA SER A 40 0.19 -15.85 3.80
C SER A 40 -1.14 -15.48 4.46
N ILE A 41 -1.91 -14.63 3.78
CA ILE A 41 -3.29 -14.25 4.13
C ILE A 41 -4.11 -14.35 2.86
N GLN A 42 -5.23 -15.08 2.94
CA GLN A 42 -6.18 -15.22 1.86
C GLN A 42 -7.39 -14.33 2.11
N THR A 43 -7.80 -13.58 1.09
CA THR A 43 -8.93 -12.65 1.19
C THR A 43 -9.90 -12.83 0.02
N PRO A 44 -11.18 -12.47 0.18
CA PRO A 44 -12.06 -12.28 -0.96
C PRO A 44 -11.54 -11.19 -1.90
N PHE A 45 -11.86 -11.30 -3.19
CA PHE A 45 -11.30 -10.39 -4.21
C PHE A 45 -11.62 -8.89 -4.00
N ASN A 46 -12.70 -8.56 -3.30
CA ASN A 46 -13.11 -7.20 -3.00
C ASN A 46 -12.35 -6.55 -1.82
N VAL A 47 -11.54 -7.31 -1.08
CA VAL A 47 -10.68 -6.75 -0.05
C VAL A 47 -9.50 -6.04 -0.74
N GLY A 48 -9.27 -4.79 -0.36
CA GLY A 48 -8.14 -4.01 -0.84
C GLY A 48 -6.83 -4.54 -0.27
N ASP A 49 -5.82 -4.63 -1.12
CA ASP A 49 -4.50 -5.17 -0.78
C ASP A 49 -3.85 -4.34 0.35
N GLU A 50 -4.14 -3.04 0.37
CA GLU A 50 -3.64 -2.09 1.36
C GLU A 50 -3.96 -2.44 2.82
N LYS A 51 -4.94 -3.33 3.06
CA LYS A 51 -5.41 -3.72 4.39
C LYS A 51 -4.69 -4.93 4.99
N VAL A 52 -3.79 -5.56 4.23
CA VAL A 52 -3.31 -6.91 4.55
C VAL A 52 -1.87 -6.93 5.06
N LEU A 53 -1.09 -5.85 4.82
CA LEU A 53 0.34 -5.78 5.14
C LEU A 53 0.64 -6.04 6.61
N CYS A 54 0.02 -5.30 7.54
CA CYS A 54 0.32 -5.43 8.97
C CYS A 54 0.09 -6.87 9.45
N GLY A 55 -1.05 -7.46 9.11
CA GLY A 55 -1.37 -8.84 9.49
C GLY A 55 -0.42 -9.88 8.89
N LEU A 56 0.15 -9.63 7.71
CA LEU A 56 1.16 -10.52 7.13
C LEU A 56 2.48 -10.47 7.89
N VAL A 57 2.93 -9.27 8.24
CA VAL A 57 4.17 -9.04 9.00
C VAL A 57 4.03 -9.59 10.41
N ASP A 58 2.90 -9.32 11.07
CA ASP A 58 2.60 -9.85 12.41
C ASP A 58 2.64 -11.38 12.43
N LYS A 59 2.10 -12.03 11.39
CA LYS A 59 2.19 -13.50 11.27
C LYS A 59 3.62 -14.02 11.16
N VAL A 60 4.52 -13.29 10.50
CA VAL A 60 5.93 -13.68 10.43
C VAL A 60 6.54 -13.62 11.83
N ASN A 61 6.29 -12.53 12.56
CA ASN A 61 6.78 -12.38 13.93
C ASN A 61 6.19 -13.43 14.88
N VAL A 62 4.87 -13.58 14.92
CA VAL A 62 4.17 -14.50 15.84
C VAL A 62 4.52 -15.96 15.58
N ASN A 63 4.60 -16.38 14.32
CA ASN A 63 4.79 -17.80 14.01
C ASN A 63 6.27 -18.21 13.94
N LEU A 64 7.17 -17.30 13.57
CA LEU A 64 8.58 -17.60 13.31
C LEU A 64 9.56 -16.87 14.24
N GLY A 65 9.08 -15.91 15.04
CA GLY A 65 9.95 -15.07 15.88
C GLY A 65 10.85 -14.13 15.08
N LEU A 66 10.51 -13.88 13.81
CA LEU A 66 11.33 -13.07 12.90
C LEU A 66 10.80 -11.64 12.81
N LYS A 67 11.70 -10.67 12.94
CA LYS A 67 11.46 -9.24 12.69
C LYS A 67 12.23 -8.81 11.44
N PRO A 68 11.58 -8.62 10.28
CA PRO A 68 12.26 -8.14 9.08
C PRO A 68 12.88 -6.76 9.29
N GLU A 69 14.09 -6.55 8.76
CA GLU A 69 14.74 -5.22 8.77
C GLU A 69 14.12 -4.27 7.75
N GLU A 70 13.70 -4.80 6.61
CA GLU A 70 13.05 -4.06 5.54
C GLU A 70 11.90 -4.82 4.90
N ILE A 71 10.91 -4.08 4.40
CA ILE A 71 9.75 -4.62 3.70
C ILE A 71 9.60 -3.95 2.34
N SER A 72 9.71 -4.75 1.29
CA SER A 72 9.49 -4.34 -0.11
C SER A 72 8.10 -4.78 -0.58
N ALA A 73 7.28 -3.83 -1.03
CA ALA A 73 5.90 -4.12 -1.46
C ALA A 73 5.45 -3.28 -2.67
N ASP A 74 4.30 -3.64 -3.23
CA ASP A 74 3.65 -2.84 -4.28
C ASP A 74 3.14 -1.49 -3.75
N LYS A 75 3.07 -0.48 -4.63
CA LYS A 75 2.57 0.87 -4.29
C LYS A 75 1.19 0.85 -3.64
N VAL A 76 0.34 -0.13 -3.95
CA VAL A 76 -0.98 -0.27 -3.31
C VAL A 76 -0.88 -0.47 -1.80
N TYR A 77 0.19 -1.10 -1.31
CA TYR A 77 0.44 -1.26 0.12
C TYR A 77 1.00 0.00 0.80
N GLY A 78 1.31 1.06 0.05
CA GLY A 78 2.01 2.26 0.52
C GLY A 78 1.14 3.29 1.25
N THR A 79 0.13 2.85 1.99
CA THR A 79 -0.73 3.73 2.81
C THR A 79 0.04 4.34 3.98
N ILE A 80 -0.47 5.46 4.52
CA ILE A 80 0.10 6.07 5.73
C ILE A 80 0.11 5.05 6.87
N ASP A 81 -1.00 4.34 7.08
CA ASP A 81 -1.14 3.35 8.15
C ASP A 81 -0.10 2.23 8.07
N ASN A 82 0.16 1.70 6.87
CA ASN A 82 1.18 0.66 6.70
C ASN A 82 2.59 1.22 6.92
N ARG A 83 2.86 2.45 6.48
CA ARG A 83 4.16 3.10 6.72
C ARG A 83 4.38 3.44 8.19
N VAL A 84 3.32 3.85 8.90
CA VAL A 84 3.31 4.04 10.35
C VAL A 84 3.62 2.73 11.05
N PHE A 85 2.91 1.66 10.71
CA PHE A 85 3.14 0.33 11.28
C PHE A 85 4.60 -0.11 11.08
N LEU A 86 5.15 0.02 9.87
CA LEU A 86 6.54 -0.36 9.59
C LEU A 86 7.52 0.51 10.38
N LYS A 87 7.33 1.84 10.41
CA LYS A 87 8.20 2.75 11.16
C LYS A 87 8.18 2.48 12.67
N ASP A 88 6.99 2.29 13.24
CA ASP A 88 6.80 2.04 14.68
C ASP A 88 7.36 0.66 15.11
N ASN A 89 7.59 -0.23 14.14
CA ASN A 89 8.27 -1.50 14.35
C ASN A 89 9.73 -1.49 13.83
N ASP A 90 10.35 -0.32 13.64
CA ASP A 90 11.74 -0.18 13.16
C ASP A 90 12.05 -0.91 11.84
N MET A 91 11.06 -1.03 10.95
CA MET A 91 11.22 -1.67 9.65
C MET A 91 11.32 -0.62 8.55
N THR A 92 12.32 -0.76 7.67
CA THR A 92 12.46 0.13 6.52
C THR A 92 11.40 -0.18 5.46
N ALA A 93 10.57 0.83 5.13
CA ALA A 93 9.51 0.69 4.14
C ALA A 93 10.01 0.97 2.71
N ASN A 94 10.23 -0.08 1.92
CA ASN A 94 10.58 0.00 0.50
C ASN A 94 9.32 -0.10 -0.38
N ILE A 95 8.44 0.91 -0.25
CA ILE A 95 7.16 0.94 -0.98
C ILE A 95 7.10 2.19 -1.88
N PRO A 96 6.91 2.03 -3.20
CA PRO A 96 6.83 3.17 -4.11
C PRO A 96 5.55 4.00 -3.90
N PHE A 97 5.61 5.29 -4.23
CA PHE A 97 4.42 6.14 -4.36
C PHE A 97 3.82 5.99 -5.77
N TYR A 98 2.56 6.40 -5.94
CA TYR A 98 1.97 6.51 -7.26
C TYR A 98 2.67 7.58 -8.08
N ASN A 99 2.99 7.26 -9.34
CA ASN A 99 3.47 8.25 -10.30
C ASN A 99 2.42 9.36 -10.46
N GLU A 100 2.90 10.58 -10.66
CA GLU A 100 2.02 11.70 -10.93
C GLU A 100 1.23 11.44 -12.22
N SER A 101 -0.07 11.68 -12.19
CA SER A 101 -0.81 11.82 -13.44
C SER A 101 -0.32 13.09 -14.12
N ASN A 102 0.10 13.01 -15.39
CA ASN A 102 0.38 14.19 -16.24
C ASN A 102 -0.85 15.08 -16.46
N ARG A 103 -2.02 14.68 -15.95
CA ARG A 103 -3.23 15.48 -15.95
C ARG A 103 -3.03 16.64 -14.96
N LYS A 104 -2.94 17.87 -15.49
CA LYS A 104 -3.01 19.08 -14.66
C LYS A 104 -4.28 19.01 -13.81
N LEU A 105 -4.10 18.90 -12.49
CA LEU A 105 -5.21 18.97 -11.57
C LEU A 105 -5.78 20.39 -11.63
N ALA A 106 -7.10 20.50 -11.62
CA ALA A 106 -7.76 21.80 -11.59
C ALA A 106 -7.52 22.55 -10.26
N VAL A 107 -7.13 21.82 -9.20
CA VAL A 107 -6.95 22.36 -7.85
C VAL A 107 -5.68 21.81 -7.22
N PHE A 108 -4.91 22.65 -6.53
CA PHE A 108 -3.75 22.24 -5.75
C PHE A 108 -4.14 21.27 -4.61
N GLY A 109 -3.47 20.13 -4.57
CA GLY A 109 -3.54 19.10 -3.53
C GLY A 109 -2.44 19.27 -2.48
N ILE A 110 -2.35 18.34 -1.52
CA ILE A 110 -1.32 18.36 -0.47
C ILE A 110 0.11 18.33 -1.03
N LYS A 111 0.30 17.61 -2.13
CA LYS A 111 1.60 17.44 -2.81
C LYS A 111 2.19 18.73 -3.37
N ASP A 112 1.35 19.73 -3.64
CA ASP A 112 1.79 21.03 -4.15
C ASP A 112 2.27 21.95 -3.01
N PHE A 113 2.11 21.52 -1.76
CA PHE A 113 2.55 22.25 -0.58
C PHE A 113 3.82 21.61 -0.03
N ASN A 114 4.74 22.46 0.42
CA ASN A 114 5.92 22.01 1.14
C ASN A 114 5.59 21.95 2.63
N ILE A 115 5.78 20.80 3.24
CA ILE A 115 5.46 20.51 4.64
C ILE A 115 6.78 20.39 5.39
N SER A 116 6.94 21.11 6.49
CA SER A 116 8.16 21.03 7.30
C SER A 116 8.30 19.68 7.98
N GLU A 117 9.54 19.26 8.25
CA GLU A 117 9.82 17.96 8.87
C GLU A 117 9.23 17.80 10.27
N ASP A 118 9.14 18.90 11.02
CA ASP A 118 8.49 18.95 12.33
C ASP A 118 6.95 18.98 12.27
N LEU A 119 6.38 18.98 11.06
CA LEU A 119 4.95 19.09 10.77
C LEU A 119 4.27 20.32 11.41
N LYS A 120 5.01 21.39 11.75
CA LYS A 120 4.45 22.61 12.35
C LYS A 120 4.17 23.72 11.36
N THR A 121 4.68 23.62 10.14
CA THR A 121 4.50 24.65 9.13
C THR A 121 4.21 24.06 7.76
N VAL A 122 3.44 24.81 6.98
CA VAL A 122 3.11 24.44 5.60
C VAL A 122 3.30 25.66 4.71
N THR A 123 4.02 25.47 3.61
CA THR A 123 4.29 26.50 2.60
C THR A 123 3.56 26.16 1.31
N CYS A 124 2.78 27.11 0.78
CA CYS A 124 2.01 26.92 -0.44
C CYS A 124 2.85 27.15 -1.72
N PRO A 125 2.32 26.81 -2.92
CA PRO A 125 3.00 27.08 -4.20
C PRO A 125 3.40 28.54 -4.41
N ASN A 126 2.63 29.49 -3.85
CA ASN A 126 2.93 30.92 -3.91
C ASN A 126 3.90 31.39 -2.79
N ARG A 127 4.65 30.46 -2.18
CA ARG A 127 5.67 30.71 -1.15
C ARG A 127 5.18 31.40 0.13
N ILE A 128 3.88 31.32 0.42
CA ILE A 128 3.33 31.78 1.69
C ILE A 128 3.38 30.61 2.67
N THR A 129 3.93 30.85 3.86
CA THR A 129 4.01 29.87 4.94
C THR A 129 2.96 30.17 6.01
N THR A 130 2.33 29.13 6.55
CA THR A 130 1.46 29.22 7.72
C THR A 130 1.92 28.23 8.80
N ASN A 131 1.89 28.70 10.04
CA ASN A 131 2.01 27.88 11.25
C ASN A 131 0.67 27.79 12.01
N LYS A 132 -0.40 28.36 11.45
CA LYS A 132 -1.73 28.36 12.05
C LYS A 132 -2.43 27.06 11.71
N TYR A 133 -2.50 26.14 12.66
CA TYR A 133 -3.25 24.89 12.53
C TYR A 133 -4.14 24.61 13.73
N SER A 134 -5.12 23.75 13.52
CA SER A 134 -5.92 23.14 14.59
C SER A 134 -5.73 21.63 14.54
N VAL A 135 -5.64 20.98 15.70
CA VAL A 135 -5.64 19.52 15.80
C VAL A 135 -7.08 19.02 15.82
N LEU A 136 -7.41 18.08 14.95
CA LEU A 136 -8.69 17.40 14.91
C LEU A 136 -8.46 15.93 15.22
N LYS A 137 -9.10 15.44 16.28
CA LYS A 137 -9.05 14.05 16.69
C LYS A 137 -10.23 13.30 16.10
N ASN A 138 -9.94 12.24 15.35
CA ASN A 138 -10.95 11.37 14.80
C ASN A 138 -11.42 10.39 15.89
N LYS A 139 -12.68 10.56 16.31
CA LYS A 139 -13.29 9.74 17.38
C LYS A 139 -13.31 8.24 17.08
N SER A 140 -13.21 7.84 15.81
CA SER A 140 -13.36 6.44 15.40
C SER A 140 -12.08 5.61 15.50
N ASN A 141 -10.91 6.23 15.39
CA ASN A 141 -9.62 5.53 15.31
C ASN A 141 -8.50 6.19 16.11
N ASP A 142 -8.86 7.15 16.98
CA ASP A 142 -7.97 7.95 17.83
C ASP A 142 -6.86 8.71 17.09
N LYS A 143 -6.93 8.79 15.75
CA LYS A 143 -5.93 9.48 14.93
C LYS A 143 -6.13 10.98 15.02
N GLU A 144 -5.03 11.70 14.98
CA GLU A 144 -5.00 13.15 14.96
C GLU A 144 -4.55 13.66 13.59
N ASP A 145 -5.25 14.66 13.09
CA ASP A 145 -4.91 15.36 11.86
C ASP A 145 -4.70 16.86 12.15
N TYR A 146 -3.67 17.43 11.55
CA TYR A 146 -3.40 18.86 11.55
C TYR A 146 -4.11 19.54 10.39
N HIS A 147 -4.94 20.53 10.71
CA HIS A 147 -5.65 21.34 9.72
C HIS A 147 -5.04 22.74 9.67
N PHE A 148 -4.07 22.90 8.78
CA PHE A 148 -3.44 24.18 8.48
C PHE A 148 -4.40 25.12 7.77
N ARG A 149 -4.41 26.38 8.19
CA ARG A 149 -5.26 27.42 7.61
C ARG A 149 -4.40 28.56 7.08
N PHE A 150 -4.69 28.98 5.86
CA PHE A 150 -4.09 30.17 5.26
C PHE A 150 -5.01 31.37 5.46
N ASP A 151 -4.41 32.57 5.56
CA ASP A 151 -5.18 33.80 5.69
C ASP A 151 -6.02 34.06 4.44
N LYS A 152 -7.34 34.18 4.63
CA LYS A 152 -8.29 34.38 3.53
C LYS A 152 -8.01 35.66 2.75
N LYS A 153 -7.65 36.76 3.42
CA LYS A 153 -7.41 38.06 2.79
C LYS A 153 -6.19 37.98 1.88
N VAL A 154 -5.15 37.25 2.30
CA VAL A 154 -3.96 37.02 1.50
C VAL A 154 -4.28 36.12 0.31
N CYS A 155 -4.99 35.01 0.54
CA CYS A 155 -5.34 34.07 -0.55
C CYS A 155 -6.26 34.68 -1.62
N LEU A 156 -7.17 35.60 -1.26
CA LEU A 156 -8.05 36.27 -2.22
C LEU A 156 -7.31 37.21 -3.17
N LYS A 157 -6.12 37.71 -2.80
CA LYS A 157 -5.25 38.54 -3.64
C LYS A 157 -4.21 37.72 -4.41
N CYS A 158 -4.22 36.40 -4.24
CA CYS A 158 -3.23 35.51 -4.85
C CYS A 158 -3.54 35.29 -6.34
N PRO A 159 -2.52 35.31 -7.22
CA PRO A 159 -2.69 34.98 -8.64
C PRO A 159 -3.29 33.58 -8.88
N HIS A 160 -3.11 32.66 -7.94
CA HIS A 160 -3.59 31.28 -8.04
C HIS A 160 -4.94 31.02 -7.35
N VAL A 161 -5.75 32.05 -7.12
CA VAL A 161 -7.00 31.93 -6.33
C VAL A 161 -7.93 30.84 -6.87
N GLU A 162 -8.12 30.75 -8.19
CA GLU A 162 -9.02 29.77 -8.83
C GLU A 162 -8.48 28.33 -8.75
N GLN A 163 -7.16 28.16 -8.71
CA GLN A 163 -6.50 26.85 -8.60
C GLN A 163 -6.31 26.41 -7.14
N CYS A 164 -6.54 27.28 -6.16
CA CYS A 164 -6.27 26.98 -4.76
C CYS A 164 -7.54 26.92 -3.91
N LEU A 165 -8.47 27.86 -4.12
CA LEU A 165 -9.68 28.02 -3.31
C LEU A 165 -10.89 27.40 -4.00
N ARG A 166 -11.70 26.68 -3.22
CA ARG A 166 -13.01 26.21 -3.66
C ARG A 166 -14.08 27.25 -3.33
N LYS A 167 -15.09 27.40 -4.20
CA LYS A 167 -16.29 28.20 -3.94
C LYS A 167 -17.33 27.34 -3.23
N ASN A 168 -18.11 27.95 -2.33
CA ASN A 168 -19.28 27.30 -1.73
C ASN A 168 -20.50 27.38 -2.68
N LYS A 169 -21.64 26.82 -2.26
CA LYS A 169 -22.90 26.84 -3.05
C LYS A 169 -23.36 28.26 -3.42
N ASN A 170 -22.97 29.27 -2.65
CA ASN A 170 -23.34 30.67 -2.86
C ASN A 170 -22.26 31.44 -3.62
N GLY A 171 -21.32 30.75 -4.28
CA GLY A 171 -20.25 31.35 -5.08
C GLY A 171 -19.10 32.01 -4.30
N LYS A 172 -19.12 31.98 -2.96
CA LYS A 172 -18.08 32.61 -2.13
C LYS A 172 -16.88 31.67 -1.95
N TYR A 173 -15.66 32.20 -2.10
CA TYR A 173 -14.45 31.42 -1.82
C TYR A 173 -14.37 31.02 -0.34
N LEU A 174 -14.04 29.75 -0.13
CA LEU A 174 -13.72 29.17 1.17
C LEU A 174 -12.25 29.44 1.54
N VAL A 175 -11.95 29.33 2.83
CA VAL A 175 -10.56 29.42 3.32
C VAL A 175 -9.78 28.19 2.83
N ARG A 176 -8.54 28.38 2.37
CA ARG A 176 -7.65 27.25 2.07
C ARG A 176 -7.29 26.53 3.36
N LYS A 177 -7.68 25.27 3.44
CA LYS A 177 -7.27 24.33 4.48
C LYS A 177 -6.40 23.25 3.86
N VAL A 178 -5.32 22.87 4.54
CA VAL A 178 -4.50 21.71 4.20
C VAL A 178 -4.55 20.77 5.40
N GLU A 179 -5.04 19.57 5.14
CA GLU A 179 -5.17 18.51 6.15
C GLU A 179 -3.99 17.57 6.01
N ILE A 180 -3.30 17.33 7.11
CA ILE A 180 -2.07 16.55 7.19
C ILE A 180 -2.20 15.61 8.38
N SER A 181 -1.90 14.33 8.19
CA SER A 181 -1.87 13.40 9.32
C SER A 181 -0.80 13.81 10.33
N SER A 182 -1.07 13.64 11.63
CA SER A 182 -0.04 13.77 12.68
C SER A 182 1.17 12.87 12.44
N ARG A 183 0.98 11.78 11.69
CA ARG A 183 2.02 10.83 11.28
C ARG A 183 2.49 11.01 9.84
N TYR A 184 2.41 12.22 9.30
CA TYR A 184 2.88 12.49 7.93
C TYR A 184 4.41 12.43 7.79
N ASP A 185 5.14 12.36 8.90
CA ASP A 185 6.58 12.09 8.95
C ASP A 185 6.95 10.84 8.13
N VAL A 186 6.12 9.78 8.19
CA VAL A 186 6.37 8.54 7.43
C VAL A 186 6.27 8.74 5.91
N VAL A 187 5.50 9.73 5.46
CA VAL A 187 5.38 10.08 4.05
C VAL A 187 6.62 10.85 3.61
N LEU A 188 7.08 11.81 4.42
CA LEU A 188 8.31 12.56 4.16
C LEU A 188 9.53 11.62 4.13
N ASP A 189 9.64 10.71 5.10
CA ASP A 189 10.69 9.69 5.15
C ASP A 189 10.62 8.76 3.94
N GLY A 190 9.42 8.32 3.57
CA GLY A 190 9.21 7.52 2.37
C GLY A 190 9.64 8.23 1.09
N LEU A 191 9.34 9.54 0.95
CA LEU A 191 9.74 10.34 -0.21
C LEU A 191 11.27 10.46 -0.30
N LYS A 192 11.95 10.69 0.84
CA LYS A 192 13.42 10.70 0.93
C LYS A 192 13.99 9.32 0.57
N ARG A 193 13.45 8.25 1.17
CA ARG A 193 13.86 6.85 0.92
C ARG A 193 13.76 6.51 -0.56
N ASN A 194 12.67 6.88 -1.24
CA ASN A 194 12.46 6.57 -2.66
C ASN A 194 13.51 7.20 -3.60
N GLN A 195 14.24 8.23 -3.16
CA GLN A 195 15.31 8.86 -3.94
C GLN A 195 16.65 8.13 -3.80
N THR A 196 16.78 7.20 -2.84
CA THR A 196 18.04 6.51 -2.54
C THR A 196 18.32 5.33 -3.47
N VAL A 197 19.60 5.00 -3.67
CA VAL A 197 20.03 3.82 -4.44
C VAL A 197 19.55 2.53 -3.78
N ALA A 198 19.67 2.43 -2.45
CA ALA A 198 19.23 1.26 -1.70
C ALA A 198 17.72 0.98 -1.86
N PHE A 199 16.88 2.00 -2.09
CA PHE A 199 15.45 1.79 -2.34
C PHE A 199 15.24 1.17 -3.72
N ARG A 200 15.98 1.67 -4.72
CA ARG A 200 15.92 1.14 -6.08
C ARG A 200 16.34 -0.33 -6.09
N GLU A 201 17.41 -0.67 -5.39
CA GLU A 201 17.90 -2.05 -5.27
C GLU A 201 16.86 -2.96 -4.60
N ALA A 202 16.35 -2.60 -3.43
CA ALA A 202 15.33 -3.38 -2.73
C ALA A 202 14.02 -3.50 -3.54
N SER A 203 13.55 -2.40 -4.14
CA SER A 203 12.34 -2.41 -4.97
C SER A 203 12.51 -3.28 -6.22
N ASN A 204 13.71 -3.33 -6.82
CA ASN A 204 13.97 -4.18 -7.98
C ASN A 204 13.86 -5.66 -7.64
N LYS A 205 14.21 -6.08 -6.42
CA LYS A 205 14.14 -7.49 -5.99
C LYS A 205 12.72 -8.03 -5.81
N ARG A 206 11.69 -7.17 -5.91
CA ARG A 206 10.27 -7.58 -5.91
C ARG A 206 9.91 -8.60 -7.00
N TYR A 207 10.69 -8.72 -8.07
CA TYR A 207 10.45 -9.79 -9.06
C TYR A 207 10.48 -11.19 -8.43
N LYS A 208 11.15 -11.38 -7.28
CA LYS A 208 11.20 -12.65 -6.56
C LYS A 208 9.80 -13.07 -6.10
N VAL A 209 9.03 -12.20 -5.48
CA VAL A 209 7.64 -12.53 -5.08
C VAL A 209 6.74 -12.77 -6.30
N GLU A 210 6.94 -12.03 -7.39
CA GLU A 210 6.19 -12.23 -8.65
C GLU A 210 6.50 -13.59 -9.27
N ARG A 211 7.76 -14.02 -9.23
CA ARG A 211 8.19 -15.36 -9.64
C ARG A 211 7.50 -16.44 -8.81
N ARG A 212 7.40 -16.27 -7.48
CA ARG A 212 6.70 -17.21 -6.60
C ARG A 212 5.22 -17.32 -6.96
N PHE A 213 4.53 -16.20 -7.14
CA PHE A 213 3.16 -16.21 -7.64
C PHE A 213 3.02 -16.92 -8.99
N ALA A 214 3.94 -16.66 -9.91
CA ALA A 214 3.91 -17.27 -11.23
C ALA A 214 4.09 -18.80 -11.16
N THR A 215 4.99 -19.30 -10.31
CA THR A 215 5.16 -20.73 -10.04
C THR A 215 3.89 -21.35 -9.44
N MET A 216 3.27 -20.70 -8.46
CA MET A 216 2.02 -21.20 -7.86
C MET A 216 0.88 -21.27 -8.88
N VAL A 217 0.76 -20.27 -9.76
CA VAL A 217 -0.24 -20.24 -10.82
C VAL A 217 -0.02 -21.34 -11.84
N ARG A 218 1.21 -21.51 -12.33
CA ARG A 218 1.52 -22.46 -13.42
C ARG A 218 1.61 -23.90 -12.93
N ASN A 219 2.30 -24.13 -11.81
CA ASN A 219 2.72 -25.47 -11.40
C ASN A 219 1.88 -26.02 -10.24
N HIS A 220 1.34 -25.15 -9.37
CA HIS A 220 0.62 -25.59 -8.17
C HIS A 220 -0.89 -25.29 -8.20
N GLY A 221 -1.42 -24.99 -9.39
CA GLY A 221 -2.86 -24.93 -9.60
C GLY A 221 -3.58 -23.85 -8.81
N LEU A 222 -2.93 -22.73 -8.46
CA LEU A 222 -3.53 -21.64 -7.69
C LEU A 222 -4.85 -21.12 -8.30
N ARG A 223 -4.96 -21.13 -9.65
CA ARG A 223 -6.17 -20.73 -10.38
C ARG A 223 -7.24 -21.80 -10.53
N ARG A 224 -6.98 -23.03 -10.08
CA ARG A 224 -7.84 -24.21 -10.24
C ARG A 224 -8.52 -24.62 -8.94
N CYS A 225 -8.70 -23.69 -8.00
CA CYS A 225 -9.40 -23.94 -6.74
C CYS A 225 -10.82 -24.41 -6.99
N ARG A 226 -11.15 -25.63 -6.55
CA ARG A 226 -12.50 -26.22 -6.66
C ARG A 226 -13.35 -26.02 -5.41
N PHE A 227 -12.73 -25.58 -4.32
CA PHE A 227 -13.44 -25.34 -3.06
C PHE A 227 -14.32 -24.09 -3.15
N LEU A 228 -15.49 -24.20 -2.53
CA LEU A 228 -16.41 -23.09 -2.32
C LEU A 228 -16.10 -22.37 -1.01
N LYS A 229 -16.44 -21.09 -0.96
CA LYS A 229 -16.25 -20.18 0.18
C LYS A 229 -14.77 -19.95 0.55
N LEU A 230 -14.51 -18.88 1.30
CA LEU A 230 -13.16 -18.49 1.69
C LEU A 230 -12.45 -19.58 2.50
N ALA A 231 -13.16 -20.27 3.39
CA ALA A 231 -12.59 -21.33 4.23
C ALA A 231 -11.97 -22.47 3.39
N GLY A 232 -12.70 -22.97 2.39
CA GLY A 232 -12.19 -24.01 1.51
C GLY A 232 -11.11 -23.49 0.55
N ALA A 233 -11.27 -22.28 0.01
CA ALA A 233 -10.24 -21.65 -0.82
C ALA A 233 -8.93 -21.45 -0.06
N LYS A 234 -9.00 -21.10 1.22
CA LYS A 234 -7.84 -20.96 2.10
C LYS A 234 -7.05 -22.28 2.22
N ILE A 235 -7.73 -23.41 2.33
CA ILE A 235 -7.09 -24.74 2.37
C ILE A 235 -6.32 -24.97 1.06
N HIS A 236 -6.97 -24.80 -0.10
CA HIS A 236 -6.35 -24.97 -1.41
C HIS A 236 -5.12 -24.09 -1.60
N ILE A 237 -5.25 -22.80 -1.30
CA ILE A 237 -4.18 -21.82 -1.46
C ILE A 237 -3.02 -22.14 -0.51
N THR A 238 -3.30 -22.51 0.74
CA THR A 238 -2.27 -22.89 1.71
C THR A 238 -1.49 -24.12 1.23
N LEU A 239 -2.18 -25.13 0.68
CA LEU A 239 -1.53 -26.30 0.09
C LEU A 239 -0.67 -25.96 -1.14
N ALA A 240 -1.14 -25.03 -1.99
CA ALA A 240 -0.35 -24.55 -3.12
C ALA A 240 0.93 -23.80 -2.64
N ASN A 241 0.82 -22.98 -1.60
CA ASN A 241 1.95 -22.26 -0.99
C ASN A 241 2.95 -23.26 -0.40
N MET A 242 2.46 -24.27 0.32
CA MET A 242 3.28 -25.34 0.90
C MET A 242 4.02 -26.14 -0.18
N ALA A 243 3.32 -26.60 -1.23
CA ALA A 243 3.94 -27.33 -2.34
C ALA A 243 5.03 -26.48 -3.03
N CYS A 244 4.75 -25.19 -3.23
CA CYS A 244 5.70 -24.24 -3.79
C CYS A 244 6.95 -24.10 -2.91
N ASN A 245 6.79 -24.03 -1.59
CA ASN A 245 7.90 -23.99 -0.63
C ASN A 245 8.70 -25.30 -0.62
N ASN A 246 8.05 -26.46 -0.63
CA ASN A 246 8.74 -27.75 -0.66
C ASN A 246 9.68 -27.88 -1.87
N VAL A 247 9.20 -27.54 -3.07
CA VAL A 247 10.03 -27.52 -4.27
C VAL A 247 11.20 -26.53 -4.13
N ARG A 248 10.96 -25.35 -3.53
CA ARG A 248 12.02 -24.37 -3.33
C ARG A 248 13.07 -24.84 -2.34
N MET A 249 12.67 -25.44 -1.22
CA MET A 249 13.58 -26.00 -0.22
C MET A 249 14.46 -27.09 -0.85
N VAL A 250 13.88 -28.01 -1.63
CA VAL A 250 14.65 -29.02 -2.36
C VAL A 250 15.67 -28.36 -3.27
N ASN A 251 15.28 -27.39 -4.09
CA ASN A 251 16.21 -26.70 -5.01
C ASN A 251 17.33 -25.93 -4.28
N LEU A 252 17.11 -25.47 -3.05
CA LEU A 252 18.15 -24.84 -2.22
C LEU A 252 19.13 -25.87 -1.65
N LEU A 253 18.63 -27.04 -1.24
CA LEU A 253 19.43 -28.11 -0.65
C LEU A 253 20.14 -28.98 -1.70
N THR A 254 19.59 -29.06 -2.91
CA THR A 254 20.14 -29.80 -4.05
C THR A 254 20.33 -28.86 -5.24
N PRO A 255 21.30 -27.93 -5.19
CA PRO A 255 21.60 -27.07 -6.33
C PRO A 255 21.94 -27.96 -7.54
N SER A 256 21.27 -27.74 -8.67
CA SER A 256 21.57 -28.48 -9.89
C SER A 256 23.04 -28.33 -10.24
N SER A 257 23.76 -29.45 -10.39
CA SER A 257 25.18 -29.50 -10.80
C SER A 257 25.46 -28.89 -12.18
N PHE A 258 24.42 -28.55 -12.94
CA PHE A 258 24.49 -27.98 -14.28
C PHE A 258 24.91 -26.49 -14.35
N ALA A 259 25.11 -25.82 -13.22
CA ALA A 259 25.50 -24.40 -13.19
C ALA A 259 27.00 -24.17 -12.93
N MET A 260 27.83 -25.22 -12.87
CA MET A 260 29.28 -25.11 -12.65
C MET A 260 30.15 -25.63 -13.82
N SER A 261 29.59 -25.76 -15.02
CA SER A 261 30.36 -26.09 -16.25
C SER A 261 30.35 -24.94 -17.24
#